data_AF-A0A192LWB2-F1
#
_entry.id   AF-A0A192LWB2-F1
#
_cell.length_a   1.000
_cell.length_b   1.000
_cell.length_c   1.000
_cell.angle_alpha   90.00
_cell.angle_beta   90.00
_cell.angle_gamma   90.00
#
_symmetry.space_group_name_H-M   'P 1'
#
loop_
_entity.id
_entity.type
_entity.pdbx_description
1 polymer ?
#
loop_
_entity_poly.entity_id
_entity_poly.type
_entity_poly.pdbx_seq_one_letter_code
_entity_poly.pdbx_strand_id
1 'polypeptide(L)'
;MKTADPELMRAINRLNVLDTIRRHGPISRIEISERTELSTTTVSAITASLLDDGLILPRHEGDIRNEAVRGRPRVALELNPDAARVVGGKIAASRMVFVVTNFRGDVLSKLALPIRIDRQPIGVIADLVEDGVRRCVVDAGLSLEDVDSICLGFPGVVEHRTGYIRSSPIFRDTNVDFAAEMSTRLSTPTIVESDAHAITLGHHWFGRARDLEDMVLISLEQTLGLGVLHGNRLFRGAGGLSHNLGDLVLGMGPNGVVRLFNQAGESAILGEHQTDGRFAEAIRLGRGMTHAQALIKADDDRLIGAAIRAGEAVGLTIANIVTLFAPPRVILVGSSLALGEPFLNSLRDAYALAIPPSLKGVSELVFDDSSDDFWAQGAAAVALYELYESPWSTTGPAL
;
A
#
# COMPACT_ATOMS: atom_id res chain seq x y z
N MET A 1 -30.44 -10.00 -18.56
CA MET A 1 -29.23 -10.81 -18.35
C MET A 1 -28.18 -10.21 -19.28
N LYS A 2 -27.28 -9.36 -18.76
CA LYS A 2 -26.22 -8.76 -19.59
C LYS A 2 -25.21 -9.87 -19.86
N THR A 3 -25.06 -10.26 -21.13
CA THR A 3 -23.98 -11.13 -21.59
C THR A 3 -22.67 -10.49 -21.14
N ALA A 4 -21.94 -11.15 -20.24
CA ALA A 4 -20.61 -10.71 -19.87
C ALA A 4 -19.73 -10.78 -21.11
N ASP A 5 -18.99 -9.69 -21.37
CA ASP A 5 -18.03 -9.61 -22.46
C ASP A 5 -17.03 -10.78 -22.35
N PRO A 6 -16.95 -11.67 -23.37
CA PRO A 6 -16.05 -12.82 -23.33
C PRO A 6 -14.57 -12.44 -23.13
N GLU A 7 -14.15 -11.25 -23.56
CA GLU A 7 -12.79 -10.76 -23.34
C GLU A 7 -12.56 -10.39 -21.88
N LEU A 8 -13.51 -9.69 -21.27
CA LEU A 8 -13.47 -9.34 -19.85
C LEU A 8 -13.43 -10.59 -18.97
N MET A 9 -14.24 -11.61 -19.27
CA MET A 9 -14.22 -12.87 -18.52
C MET A 9 -12.87 -13.61 -18.64
N ARG A 10 -12.22 -13.55 -19.82
CA ARG A 10 -10.88 -14.12 -20.00
C ARG A 10 -9.83 -13.35 -19.19
N ALA A 11 -9.89 -12.02 -19.20
CA ALA A 11 -8.98 -11.17 -18.43
C ALA A 11 -9.11 -11.45 -16.92
N ILE A 12 -10.34 -11.51 -16.40
CA ILE A 12 -10.62 -11.82 -14.99
C ILE A 12 -10.06 -13.20 -14.61
N ASN A 13 -10.33 -14.22 -15.43
CA ASN A 13 -9.83 -15.57 -15.15
C ASN A 13 -8.29 -15.65 -15.23
N ARG A 14 -7.68 -14.93 -16.18
CA ARG A 14 -6.23 -14.86 -16.32
C ARG A 14 -5.57 -14.22 -15.09
N LEU A 15 -6.11 -13.10 -14.62
CA LEU A 15 -5.66 -12.43 -13.40
C LEU A 15 -5.79 -13.37 -12.19
N ASN A 16 -6.93 -14.04 -12.03
CA ASN A 16 -7.16 -14.96 -10.91
C ASN A 16 -6.14 -16.12 -10.89
N VAL A 17 -5.85 -16.70 -12.06
CA VAL A 17 -4.81 -17.75 -12.18
C VAL A 17 -3.43 -17.20 -11.87
N LEU A 18 -3.07 -16.01 -12.37
CA LEU A 18 -1.76 -15.42 -12.12
C LEU A 18 -1.57 -15.05 -10.64
N ASP A 19 -2.59 -14.47 -10.00
CA ASP A 19 -2.56 -14.15 -8.57
C ASP A 19 -2.51 -15.42 -7.70
N THR A 20 -3.19 -16.50 -8.11
CA THR A 20 -3.08 -17.81 -7.47
C THR A 20 -1.64 -18.35 -7.53
N ILE A 21 -0.98 -18.23 -8.69
CA ILE A 21 0.43 -18.61 -8.84
C ILE A 21 1.34 -17.70 -8.00
N ARG A 22 1.08 -16.39 -7.94
CA ARG A 22 1.82 -15.45 -7.07
C ARG A 22 1.76 -15.86 -5.60
N ARG A 23 0.57 -16.21 -5.10
CA ARG A 23 0.35 -16.52 -3.67
C ARG A 23 0.86 -17.89 -3.25
N HIS A 24 0.75 -18.87 -4.14
CA HIS A 24 0.91 -20.28 -3.79
C HIS A 24 1.99 -20.99 -4.59
N GLY A 25 2.66 -20.29 -5.51
CA GLY A 25 3.77 -20.82 -6.28
C GLY A 25 4.93 -21.29 -5.40
N PRO A 26 5.63 -22.38 -5.76
CA PRO A 26 5.36 -23.26 -6.90
C PRO A 26 4.06 -24.08 -6.72
N ILE A 27 3.19 -24.09 -7.72
CA ILE A 27 1.85 -24.72 -7.65
C ILE A 27 1.50 -25.52 -8.92
N SER A 28 0.83 -26.66 -8.79
CA SER A 28 0.40 -27.46 -9.95
C SER A 28 -0.91 -26.94 -10.58
N ARG A 29 -1.15 -27.26 -11.85
CA ARG A 29 -2.42 -26.92 -12.54
C ARG A 29 -3.67 -27.47 -11.85
N ILE A 30 -3.55 -28.60 -11.15
CA ILE A 30 -4.65 -29.21 -10.40
C ILE A 30 -5.01 -28.32 -9.21
N GLU A 31 -4.01 -27.91 -8.43
CA GLU A 31 -4.22 -27.03 -7.28
C GLU A 31 -4.70 -25.64 -7.70
N ILE A 32 -4.24 -25.12 -8.85
CA ILE A 32 -4.80 -23.88 -9.43
C ILE A 32 -6.29 -24.07 -9.70
N SER A 33 -6.69 -25.15 -10.39
CA SER A 33 -8.10 -25.44 -10.70
C SER A 33 -8.98 -25.55 -9.46
N GLU A 34 -8.49 -26.18 -8.40
CA GLU A 34 -9.17 -26.31 -7.11
C GLU A 34 -9.35 -24.95 -6.41
N ARG A 35 -8.31 -24.10 -6.42
CA ARG A 35 -8.34 -22.80 -5.74
C ARG A 35 -9.13 -21.73 -6.50
N THR A 36 -9.05 -21.73 -7.83
CA THR A 36 -9.76 -20.74 -8.65
C THR A 36 -11.17 -21.19 -9.04
N GLU A 37 -11.55 -22.43 -8.74
CA GLU A 37 -12.80 -23.08 -9.17
C GLU A 37 -13.00 -23.08 -10.71
N LEU A 38 -11.89 -23.00 -11.46
CA LEU A 38 -11.92 -22.99 -12.92
C LEU A 38 -11.75 -24.41 -13.47
N SER A 39 -12.33 -24.69 -14.63
CA SER A 39 -12.15 -25.99 -15.28
C SER A 39 -10.68 -26.27 -15.63
N THR A 40 -10.28 -27.54 -15.59
CA THR A 40 -8.91 -27.96 -15.94
C THR A 40 -8.50 -27.54 -17.35
N THR A 41 -9.44 -27.52 -18.30
CA THR A 41 -9.22 -27.04 -19.67
C THR A 41 -8.94 -25.53 -19.69
N THR A 42 -9.70 -24.75 -18.92
CA THR A 42 -9.50 -23.29 -18.78
C THR A 42 -8.15 -22.99 -18.16
N VAL A 43 -7.79 -23.63 -17.05
CA VAL A 43 -6.48 -23.46 -16.39
C VAL A 43 -5.34 -23.86 -17.33
N SER A 44 -5.49 -24.95 -18.09
CA SER A 44 -4.47 -25.38 -19.04
C SER A 44 -4.25 -24.35 -20.16
N ALA A 45 -5.32 -23.78 -20.72
CA ALA A 45 -5.21 -22.75 -21.74
C ALA A 45 -4.58 -21.44 -21.20
N ILE A 46 -5.00 -21.00 -20.02
CA ILE A 46 -4.47 -19.78 -19.39
C ILE A 46 -2.99 -19.96 -19.04
N THR A 47 -2.62 -21.06 -18.37
CA THR A 47 -1.22 -21.30 -17.99
C THR A 47 -0.31 -21.54 -19.20
N ALA A 48 -0.82 -22.12 -20.29
CA ALA A 48 -0.06 -22.19 -21.55
C ALA A 48 0.25 -20.79 -22.09
N SER A 49 -0.76 -19.91 -22.17
CA SER A 49 -0.54 -18.53 -22.60
C SER A 49 0.41 -17.76 -21.66
N LEU A 50 0.29 -17.92 -20.34
CA LEU A 50 1.22 -17.28 -19.38
C LEU A 50 2.68 -17.78 -19.54
N LEU A 51 2.88 -19.06 -19.90
CA LEU A 51 4.19 -19.63 -20.21
C LEU A 51 4.73 -19.06 -21.53
N ASP A 52 3.89 -18.98 -22.56
CA ASP A 52 4.25 -18.42 -23.87
C ASP A 52 4.62 -16.95 -23.77
N ASP A 53 3.92 -16.18 -22.92
CA ASP A 53 4.21 -14.77 -22.62
C ASP A 53 5.43 -14.61 -21.67
N GLY A 54 6.01 -15.70 -21.17
CA GLY A 54 7.17 -15.68 -20.28
C GLY A 54 6.90 -15.18 -18.86
N LEU A 55 5.63 -15.05 -18.44
CA LEU A 55 5.24 -14.52 -17.13
C LEU A 55 5.37 -15.54 -16.00
N ILE A 56 5.30 -16.82 -16.35
CA ILE A 56 5.49 -17.94 -15.43
C ILE A 56 6.50 -18.93 -16.01
N LEU A 57 7.13 -19.72 -15.16
CA LEU A 57 8.09 -20.76 -15.54
C LEU A 57 7.68 -22.13 -14.97
N PRO A 58 8.01 -23.22 -15.68
CA PRO A 58 7.83 -24.57 -15.15
C PRO A 58 9.00 -24.91 -14.20
N ARG A 59 8.66 -25.25 -12.97
CA ARG A 59 9.60 -25.84 -12.01
C ARG A 59 9.41 -27.35 -11.98
N HIS A 60 10.46 -28.06 -12.37
CA HIS A 60 10.50 -29.52 -12.30
C HIS A 60 10.98 -29.91 -10.90
N GLU A 61 10.10 -30.50 -10.08
CA GLU A 61 10.54 -31.12 -8.82
C GLU A 61 11.48 -32.30 -9.15
N GLY A 62 12.79 -32.10 -8.97
CA GLY A 62 13.80 -33.09 -9.37
C GLY A 62 15.27 -32.77 -9.08
N ASP A 63 15.64 -31.53 -8.70
CA ASP A 63 17.04 -31.20 -8.34
C ASP A 63 17.46 -31.62 -6.92
N ILE A 64 16.57 -32.26 -6.16
CA ILE A 64 16.94 -33.01 -4.96
C ILE A 64 16.66 -34.48 -5.24
N ARG A 65 17.75 -35.23 -5.39
CA ARG A 65 17.79 -36.70 -5.52
C ARG A 65 16.88 -37.37 -4.47
N ASN A 66 15.65 -37.72 -4.85
CA ASN A 66 14.84 -38.68 -4.13
C ASN A 66 14.28 -39.69 -5.14
N GLU A 67 15.01 -40.79 -5.29
CA GLU A 67 14.75 -41.91 -6.21
C GLU A 67 13.49 -42.75 -5.86
N ALA A 68 12.50 -42.21 -5.13
CA ALA A 68 11.46 -43.03 -4.50
C ALA A 68 10.00 -42.60 -4.71
N VAL A 69 9.69 -41.81 -5.76
CA VAL A 69 8.28 -41.55 -6.12
C VAL A 69 8.03 -41.96 -7.58
N ARG A 70 7.45 -43.16 -7.75
CA ARG A 70 6.86 -43.61 -9.03
C ARG A 70 5.58 -42.81 -9.27
N GLY A 71 5.72 -41.72 -10.03
CA GLY A 71 4.63 -40.92 -10.56
C GLY A 71 5.16 -39.95 -11.62
N ARG A 72 4.34 -39.54 -12.59
CA ARG A 72 4.73 -38.52 -13.58
C ARG A 72 5.17 -37.26 -12.80
N PRO A 73 6.35 -36.68 -13.06
CA PRO A 73 6.82 -35.50 -12.34
C PRO A 73 5.74 -34.42 -12.36
N ARG A 74 5.35 -33.92 -11.18
CA ARG A 74 4.42 -32.79 -11.10
C ARG A 74 5.19 -31.56 -11.57
N VAL A 75 4.81 -31.00 -12.72
CA VAL A 75 5.34 -29.71 -13.15
C VAL A 75 4.61 -28.65 -12.31
N ALA A 76 5.33 -28.04 -11.39
CA ALA A 76 4.86 -26.88 -10.66
C ALA A 76 5.08 -25.62 -11.52
N LEU A 77 4.25 -24.61 -11.32
CA LEU A 77 4.34 -23.32 -11.99
C LEU A 77 4.66 -22.26 -10.93
N GLU A 78 5.60 -21.38 -11.24
CA GLU A 78 5.94 -20.22 -10.43
C GLU A 78 6.08 -18.98 -11.32
N LEU A 79 5.97 -17.79 -10.72
CA LEU A 79 6.20 -16.54 -11.43
C LEU A 79 7.65 -16.47 -11.95
N ASN A 80 7.82 -15.99 -13.18
CA ASN A 80 9.14 -15.67 -13.71
C ASN A 80 9.61 -14.35 -13.06
N PRO A 81 10.65 -14.35 -12.21
CA PRO A 81 11.13 -13.10 -11.60
C PRO A 81 11.60 -12.08 -12.63
N ASP A 82 12.12 -12.53 -13.79
CA ASP A 82 12.70 -11.66 -14.81
C ASP A 82 11.68 -11.13 -15.83
N ALA A 83 10.39 -11.47 -15.69
CA ALA A 83 9.35 -11.07 -16.64
C ALA A 83 9.09 -9.56 -16.68
N ALA A 84 9.33 -8.86 -15.57
CA ALA A 84 9.19 -7.41 -15.48
C ALA A 84 9.99 -6.88 -14.29
N ARG A 85 10.28 -5.58 -14.31
CA ARG A 85 10.85 -4.85 -13.18
C ARG A 85 10.09 -3.55 -12.97
N VAL A 86 9.85 -3.20 -11.72
CA VAL A 86 9.12 -1.98 -11.36
C VAL A 86 9.86 -1.19 -10.29
N VAL A 87 9.53 0.09 -10.20
CA VAL A 87 9.97 0.96 -9.10
C VAL A 87 8.78 1.34 -8.24
N GLY A 88 8.92 1.17 -6.93
CA GLY A 88 7.98 1.70 -5.94
C GLY A 88 8.62 2.85 -5.17
N GLY A 89 7.89 3.95 -5.00
CA GLY A 89 8.34 5.13 -4.25
C GLY A 89 7.36 5.52 -3.16
N LYS A 90 7.83 5.78 -1.94
CA LYS A 90 7.10 6.50 -0.88
C LYS A 90 7.57 7.96 -0.87
N ILE A 91 6.67 8.89 -1.16
CA ILE A 91 6.97 10.33 -1.14
C ILE A 91 6.36 10.96 0.11
N ALA A 92 7.19 11.34 1.07
CA ALA A 92 6.78 12.00 2.31
C ALA A 92 7.53 13.34 2.51
N ALA A 93 7.01 14.21 3.38
CA ALA A 93 7.52 15.57 3.53
C ALA A 93 8.99 15.65 3.98
N SER A 94 9.44 14.66 4.75
CA SER A 94 10.78 14.58 5.37
C SER A 94 11.69 13.50 4.76
N ARG A 95 11.14 12.61 3.93
CA ARG A 95 11.86 11.47 3.36
C ARG A 95 11.22 10.98 2.06
N MET A 96 12.05 10.58 1.11
CA MET A 96 11.66 9.78 -0.05
C MET A 96 12.33 8.43 0.06
N VAL A 97 11.58 7.36 -0.21
CA VAL A 97 12.12 6.00 -0.25
C VAL A 97 11.73 5.35 -1.55
N PHE A 98 12.69 4.74 -2.24
CA PHE A 98 12.50 4.05 -3.50
C PHE A 98 13.00 2.62 -3.38
N VAL A 99 12.31 1.69 -4.04
CA VAL A 99 12.74 0.31 -4.21
C VAL A 99 12.58 -0.10 -5.66
N VAL A 100 13.52 -0.90 -6.16
CA VAL A 100 13.36 -1.63 -7.42
C VAL A 100 12.96 -3.06 -7.06
N THR A 101 11.92 -3.59 -7.70
CA THR A 101 11.53 -5.01 -7.51
C THR A 101 11.45 -5.75 -8.82
N ASN A 102 11.68 -7.06 -8.76
CA ASN A 102 11.39 -7.98 -9.86
C ASN A 102 9.88 -8.30 -9.96
N PHE A 103 9.48 -9.17 -10.89
CA PHE A 103 8.08 -9.50 -11.14
C PHE A 103 7.38 -10.22 -9.98
N ARG A 104 8.14 -10.86 -9.07
CA ARG A 104 7.62 -11.49 -7.84
C ARG A 104 7.45 -10.50 -6.68
N GLY A 105 7.98 -9.29 -6.83
CA GLY A 105 8.06 -8.31 -5.76
C GLY A 105 9.30 -8.45 -4.86
N ASP A 106 10.30 -9.24 -5.26
CA ASP A 106 11.58 -9.30 -4.55
C ASP A 106 12.35 -7.99 -4.76
N VAL A 107 12.84 -7.38 -3.68
CA VAL A 107 13.59 -6.12 -3.72
C VAL A 107 15.01 -6.35 -4.25
N LEU A 108 15.36 -5.67 -5.35
CA LEU A 108 16.67 -5.72 -5.99
C LEU A 108 17.60 -4.60 -5.48
N SER A 109 17.06 -3.41 -5.26
CA SER A 109 17.77 -2.27 -4.67
C SER A 109 16.82 -1.39 -3.87
N LYS A 110 17.39 -0.55 -3.02
CA LYS A 110 16.65 0.42 -2.22
C LYS A 110 17.45 1.70 -2.03
N LEU A 111 16.74 2.82 -1.96
CA LEU A 111 17.30 4.14 -1.71
C LEU A 111 16.39 4.90 -0.75
N ALA A 112 16.97 5.46 0.32
CA ALA A 112 16.27 6.36 1.22
C ALA A 112 16.98 7.71 1.24
N LEU A 113 16.24 8.77 0.93
CA LEU A 113 16.73 10.14 0.85
C LEU A 113 16.02 10.99 1.92
N PRO A 114 16.74 11.50 2.93
CA PRO A 114 16.17 12.53 3.80
C PRO A 114 16.02 13.82 2.98
N ILE A 115 14.82 14.39 3.00
CA ILE A 115 14.47 15.57 2.20
C ILE A 115 13.65 16.56 3.01
N ARG A 116 13.41 17.73 2.42
CA ARG A 116 12.57 18.79 3.02
C ARG A 116 11.68 19.37 1.95
N ILE A 117 10.61 18.64 1.63
CA ILE A 117 9.74 18.99 0.51
C ILE A 117 8.38 19.55 0.91
N ASP A 118 8.13 19.78 2.20
CA ASP A 118 6.86 20.37 2.66
C ASP A 118 6.55 21.65 1.88
N ARG A 119 5.47 21.59 1.11
CA ARG A 119 4.98 22.68 0.26
C ARG A 119 6.06 23.23 -0.68
N GLN A 120 6.83 22.37 -1.35
CA GLN A 120 7.74 22.80 -2.42
C GLN A 120 7.01 22.93 -3.77
N PRO A 121 7.56 23.70 -4.73
CA PRO A 121 7.07 23.71 -6.10
C PRO A 121 7.14 22.32 -6.73
N ILE A 122 6.17 22.00 -7.59
CA ILE A 122 6.04 20.69 -8.25
C ILE A 122 7.35 20.28 -8.93
N GLY A 123 7.99 21.19 -9.69
CA GLY A 123 9.24 20.91 -10.39
C GLY A 123 10.40 20.49 -9.49
N VAL A 124 10.51 21.08 -8.29
CA VAL A 124 11.56 20.71 -7.32
C VAL A 124 11.35 19.29 -6.82
N ILE A 125 10.09 18.92 -6.56
CA ILE A 125 9.75 17.57 -6.12
C ILE A 125 9.96 16.58 -7.26
N ALA A 126 9.59 16.94 -8.49
CA ALA A 126 9.80 16.13 -9.68
C ALA A 126 11.30 15.85 -9.93
N ASP A 127 12.17 16.85 -9.81
CA ASP A 127 13.62 16.68 -9.94
C ASP A 127 14.17 15.69 -8.91
N LEU A 128 13.76 15.83 -7.63
CA LEU A 128 14.18 14.93 -6.55
C LEU A 128 13.69 13.49 -6.75
N VAL A 129 12.45 13.33 -7.22
CA VAL A 129 11.89 12.01 -7.53
C VAL A 129 12.63 11.39 -8.71
N GLU A 130 12.88 12.16 -9.77
CA GLU A 130 13.61 11.69 -10.95
C GLU A 130 15.01 11.20 -10.58
N ASP A 131 15.77 12.00 -9.84
CA ASP A 131 17.11 11.63 -9.36
C ASP A 131 17.07 10.39 -8.45
N GLY A 132 16.09 10.31 -7.55
CA GLY A 132 15.91 9.19 -6.64
C GLY A 132 15.60 7.88 -7.36
N VAL A 133 14.67 7.91 -8.33
CA VAL A 133 14.33 6.76 -9.18
C VAL A 133 15.54 6.32 -9.98
N ARG A 134 16.16 7.24 -10.75
CA ARG A 134 17.33 6.94 -11.59
C ARG A 134 18.45 6.34 -10.77
N ARG A 135 18.73 6.90 -9.58
CA ARG A 135 19.75 6.38 -8.67
C ARG A 135 19.43 4.96 -8.19
N CYS A 136 18.21 4.72 -7.73
CA CYS A 136 17.79 3.42 -7.24
C CYS A 136 17.89 2.33 -8.34
N VAL A 137 17.53 2.68 -9.57
CA VAL A 137 17.62 1.80 -10.75
C VAL A 137 19.07 1.47 -11.10
N VAL A 138 19.96 2.47 -11.13
CA VAL A 138 21.41 2.26 -11.34
C VAL A 138 22.01 1.40 -10.24
N ASP A 139 21.62 1.60 -8.98
CA ASP A 139 22.08 0.79 -7.85
C ASP A 139 21.61 -0.67 -7.94
N ALA A 140 20.54 -0.97 -8.69
CA ALA A 140 20.13 -2.33 -9.04
C ALA A 140 20.93 -2.95 -10.20
N GLY A 141 21.85 -2.20 -10.83
CA GLY A 141 22.57 -2.64 -12.02
C GLY A 141 21.75 -2.60 -13.30
N LEU A 142 20.71 -1.75 -13.34
CA LEU A 142 19.75 -1.64 -14.45
C LEU A 142 19.79 -0.25 -15.08
N SER A 143 19.11 -0.12 -16.21
CA SER A 143 18.73 1.15 -16.84
C SER A 143 17.23 1.40 -16.71
N LEU A 144 16.76 2.62 -16.98
CA LEU A 144 15.31 2.90 -17.00
C LEU A 144 14.58 2.14 -18.11
N GLU A 145 15.26 1.73 -19.18
CA GLU A 145 14.68 0.92 -20.25
C GLU A 145 14.34 -0.49 -19.77
N ASP A 146 14.97 -0.95 -18.68
CA ASP A 146 14.69 -2.25 -18.06
C ASP A 146 13.51 -2.19 -17.06
N VAL A 147 12.89 -1.02 -16.85
CA VAL A 147 11.79 -0.79 -15.90
C VAL A 147 10.49 -0.62 -16.66
N ASP A 148 9.54 -1.53 -16.43
CA ASP A 148 8.24 -1.55 -17.12
C ASP A 148 7.28 -0.48 -16.60
N SER A 149 7.31 -0.21 -15.30
CA SER A 149 6.45 0.81 -14.69
C SER A 149 6.97 1.30 -13.33
N ILE A 150 6.48 2.47 -12.94
CA ILE A 150 6.84 3.13 -11.69
C ILE A 150 5.56 3.46 -10.95
N CYS A 151 5.50 3.25 -9.64
CA CYS A 151 4.43 3.74 -8.79
C CYS A 151 4.98 4.61 -7.67
N LEU A 152 4.39 5.80 -7.53
CA LEU A 152 4.74 6.77 -6.49
C LEU A 152 3.54 6.94 -5.54
N GLY A 153 3.73 6.53 -4.29
CA GLY A 153 2.78 6.67 -3.20
C GLY A 153 2.86 8.05 -2.56
N PHE A 154 1.73 8.75 -2.50
CA PHE A 154 1.60 10.08 -1.89
C PHE A 154 0.58 10.11 -0.75
N PRO A 155 0.82 10.89 0.32
CA PRO A 155 -0.21 11.22 1.28
C PRO A 155 -1.25 12.16 0.66
N GLY A 156 -2.50 12.06 1.11
CA GLY A 156 -3.60 12.92 0.69
C GLY A 156 -4.61 12.23 -0.24
N VAL A 157 -5.29 13.03 -1.07
CA VAL A 157 -6.36 12.58 -1.96
C VAL A 157 -5.81 12.44 -3.37
N VAL A 158 -5.76 11.21 -3.87
CA VAL A 158 -5.21 10.84 -5.18
C VAL A 158 -6.32 10.21 -6.02
N GLU A 159 -6.39 10.58 -7.30
CA GLU A 159 -7.27 9.96 -8.29
C GLU A 159 -6.46 9.00 -9.18
N HIS A 160 -6.37 7.73 -8.77
CA HIS A 160 -5.56 6.67 -9.41
C HIS A 160 -5.76 6.61 -10.93
N ARG A 161 -7.02 6.65 -11.40
CA ARG A 161 -7.37 6.51 -12.82
C ARG A 161 -6.78 7.60 -13.71
N THR A 162 -6.54 8.79 -13.16
CA THR A 162 -6.02 9.94 -13.91
C THR A 162 -4.59 10.29 -13.54
N GLY A 163 -4.10 9.78 -12.41
CA GLY A 163 -2.80 10.18 -11.84
C GLY A 163 -2.80 11.56 -11.16
N TYR A 164 -3.95 12.23 -11.05
CA TYR A 164 -4.05 13.53 -10.38
C TYR A 164 -3.99 13.41 -8.87
N ILE A 165 -3.18 14.25 -8.26
CA ILE A 165 -3.16 14.48 -6.82
C ILE A 165 -4.09 15.66 -6.53
N ARG A 166 -5.30 15.37 -6.05
CA ARG A 166 -6.31 16.39 -5.74
C ARG A 166 -5.84 17.30 -4.63
N SER A 167 -5.27 16.73 -3.58
CA SER A 167 -4.64 17.47 -2.49
C SER A 167 -3.59 16.59 -1.82
N SER A 168 -2.47 17.20 -1.42
CA SER A 168 -1.42 16.52 -0.64
C SER A 168 -0.68 17.57 0.18
N PRO A 169 -0.24 17.26 1.42
CA PRO A 169 0.63 18.16 2.17
C PRO A 169 1.98 18.40 1.49
N ILE A 170 2.36 17.55 0.53
CA ILE A 170 3.62 17.65 -0.21
C ILE A 170 3.65 18.88 -1.13
N PHE A 171 2.53 19.22 -1.77
CA PHE A 171 2.44 20.30 -2.74
C PHE A 171 1.75 21.53 -2.16
N ARG A 172 2.08 22.72 -2.70
CA ARG A 172 1.27 23.93 -2.46
C ARG A 172 -0.02 23.92 -3.27
N ASP A 173 0.09 23.40 -4.49
CA ASP A 173 -1.00 23.39 -5.46
C ASP A 173 -1.93 22.20 -5.23
N THR A 174 -3.16 22.36 -5.72
CA THR A 174 -4.19 21.30 -5.77
C THR A 174 -4.38 20.83 -7.20
N ASN A 175 -4.84 19.59 -7.40
CA ASN A 175 -5.03 18.98 -8.72
C ASN A 175 -3.74 18.94 -9.55
N VAL A 176 -2.68 18.38 -8.98
CA VAL A 176 -1.38 18.22 -9.63
C VAL A 176 -1.37 16.96 -10.49
N ASP A 177 -1.06 17.10 -11.78
CA ASP A 177 -0.89 15.97 -12.71
C ASP A 177 0.54 15.41 -12.63
N PHE A 178 0.86 14.82 -11.48
CA PHE A 178 2.23 14.37 -11.19
C PHE A 178 2.61 13.11 -11.97
N ALA A 179 1.63 12.25 -12.30
CA ALA A 179 1.83 11.07 -13.12
C ALA A 179 2.33 11.43 -14.53
N ALA A 180 1.70 12.41 -15.19
CA ALA A 180 2.11 12.85 -16.52
C ALA A 180 3.51 13.52 -16.53
N GLU A 181 3.76 14.37 -15.53
CA GLU A 181 5.07 15.03 -15.34
C GLU A 181 6.19 13.98 -15.21
N MET A 182 6.02 13.00 -14.33
CA MET A 182 7.03 11.98 -14.10
C MET A 182 7.16 10.99 -15.26
N SER A 183 6.05 10.63 -15.91
CA SER A 183 6.10 9.75 -17.09
C SER A 183 6.91 10.37 -18.22
N THR A 184 6.77 11.69 -18.41
CA THR A 184 7.53 12.43 -19.43
C THR A 184 9.03 12.48 -19.08
N ARG A 185 9.37 12.80 -17.83
CA ARG A 185 10.77 12.90 -17.36
C ARG A 185 11.51 11.57 -17.41
N LEU A 186 10.86 10.51 -16.94
CA LEU A 186 11.46 9.19 -16.82
C LEU A 186 11.37 8.38 -18.11
N SER A 187 10.51 8.79 -19.06
CA SER A 187 10.19 8.01 -20.25
C SER A 187 9.69 6.59 -19.90
N THR A 188 9.04 6.46 -18.75
CA THR A 188 8.51 5.20 -18.19
C THR A 188 7.11 5.46 -17.64
N PRO A 189 6.11 4.60 -17.90
CA PRO A 189 4.76 4.75 -17.35
C PRO A 189 4.79 4.92 -15.82
N THR A 190 4.30 6.07 -15.34
CA THR A 190 4.28 6.39 -13.91
C THR A 190 2.86 6.46 -13.38
N ILE A 191 2.59 5.62 -12.40
CA ILE A 191 1.36 5.58 -11.60
C ILE A 191 1.56 6.45 -10.36
N VAL A 192 0.53 7.20 -10.00
CA VAL A 192 0.45 7.89 -8.72
C VAL A 192 -0.69 7.27 -7.92
N GLU A 193 -0.40 6.83 -6.71
CA GLU A 193 -1.35 6.15 -5.84
C GLU A 193 -1.32 6.77 -4.43
N SER A 194 -2.40 6.60 -3.67
CA SER A 194 -2.39 6.93 -2.25
C SER A 194 -1.41 6.04 -1.49
N ASP A 195 -0.64 6.61 -0.58
CA ASP A 195 0.26 5.87 0.30
C ASP A 195 -0.47 4.81 1.13
N ALA A 196 -1.69 5.11 1.60
CA ALA A 196 -2.55 4.20 2.34
C ALA A 196 -3.00 3.01 1.47
N HIS A 197 -3.30 3.24 0.19
CA HIS A 197 -3.60 2.19 -0.77
C HIS A 197 -2.37 1.32 -1.07
N ALA A 198 -1.22 1.95 -1.31
CA ALA A 198 0.04 1.26 -1.58
C ALA A 198 0.45 0.33 -0.42
N ILE A 199 0.44 0.83 0.82
CA ILE A 199 0.78 0.02 1.99
C ILE A 199 -0.26 -1.09 2.23
N THR A 200 -1.53 -0.88 1.87
CA THR A 200 -2.57 -1.92 1.93
C THR A 200 -2.21 -3.08 1.01
N LEU A 201 -1.84 -2.80 -0.24
CA LEU A 201 -1.35 -3.85 -1.14
C LEU A 201 -0.03 -4.47 -0.65
N GLY A 202 0.87 -3.69 -0.06
CA GLY A 202 2.08 -4.22 0.60
C GLY A 202 1.78 -5.26 1.68
N HIS A 203 0.84 -4.97 2.59
CA HIS A 203 0.41 -5.95 3.62
C HIS A 203 -0.28 -7.17 3.00
N HIS A 204 -1.05 -6.98 1.93
CA HIS A 204 -1.71 -8.07 1.22
C HIS A 204 -0.73 -8.96 0.45
N TRP A 205 0.36 -8.41 -0.08
CA TRP A 205 1.32 -9.17 -0.88
C TRP A 205 2.42 -9.80 -0.03
N PHE A 206 2.92 -9.07 0.96
CA PHE A 206 4.16 -9.42 1.66
C PHE A 206 4.01 -9.47 3.18
N GLY A 207 2.97 -8.83 3.73
CA GLY A 207 2.84 -8.61 5.17
C GLY A 207 1.77 -9.43 5.88
N ARG A 208 1.02 -8.72 6.74
CA ARG A 208 0.05 -9.27 7.70
C ARG A 208 -1.32 -9.61 7.10
N ALA A 209 -1.51 -9.51 5.79
CA ALA A 209 -2.79 -9.79 5.13
C ALA A 209 -2.63 -10.68 3.88
N ARG A 210 -1.56 -11.48 3.83
CA ARG A 210 -1.28 -12.41 2.71
C ARG A 210 -2.33 -13.50 2.52
N ASP A 211 -2.96 -13.88 3.62
CA ASP A 211 -3.97 -14.92 3.72
C ASP A 211 -5.41 -14.38 3.68
N LEU A 212 -5.57 -13.06 3.54
CA LEU A 212 -6.88 -12.39 3.62
C LEU A 212 -7.32 -11.84 2.27
N GLU A 213 -8.58 -12.05 1.94
CA GLU A 213 -9.21 -11.44 0.76
C GLU A 213 -9.87 -10.10 1.10
N ASP A 214 -10.28 -9.95 2.35
CA ASP A 214 -10.93 -8.77 2.90
C ASP A 214 -10.11 -8.25 4.09
N MET A 215 -9.79 -6.96 4.09
CA MET A 215 -9.19 -6.31 5.25
C MET A 215 -9.35 -4.79 5.16
N VAL A 216 -9.14 -4.14 6.29
CA VAL A 216 -8.95 -2.68 6.34
C VAL A 216 -7.55 -2.38 6.83
N LEU A 217 -6.93 -1.37 6.25
CA LEU A 217 -5.72 -0.75 6.78
C LEU A 217 -5.97 0.73 7.09
N ILE A 218 -5.52 1.16 8.26
CA ILE A 218 -5.53 2.56 8.70
C ILE A 218 -4.09 3.03 8.83
N SER A 219 -3.74 4.06 8.05
CA SER A 219 -2.46 4.76 8.15
C SER A 219 -2.59 5.94 9.10
N LEU A 220 -1.74 5.99 10.13
CA LEU A 220 -1.68 7.04 11.15
C LEU A 220 -0.32 7.78 11.06
N GLU A 221 -0.06 8.38 9.90
CA GLU A 221 1.12 9.20 9.64
C GLU A 221 0.78 10.70 9.78
N GLN A 222 1.54 11.60 9.13
CA GLN A 222 1.22 13.03 9.05
C GLN A 222 -0.22 13.27 8.56
N THR A 223 -0.69 12.43 7.63
CA THR A 223 -2.09 12.32 7.22
C THR A 223 -2.68 10.99 7.67
N LEU A 224 -3.99 10.98 7.88
CA LEU A 224 -4.71 9.77 8.27
C LEU A 224 -5.36 9.14 7.04
N GLY A 225 -4.90 7.96 6.66
CA GLY A 225 -5.30 7.26 5.44
C GLY A 225 -6.14 6.01 5.71
N LEU A 226 -6.93 5.60 4.72
CA LEU A 226 -7.73 4.38 4.75
C LEU A 226 -7.51 3.59 3.46
N GLY A 227 -7.15 2.31 3.61
CA GLY A 227 -7.21 1.34 2.54
C GLY A 227 -8.21 0.24 2.88
N VAL A 228 -9.00 -0.16 1.90
CA VAL A 228 -9.97 -1.25 2.03
C VAL A 228 -9.66 -2.26 0.93
N LEU A 229 -9.40 -3.50 1.34
CA LEU A 229 -9.29 -4.64 0.44
C LEU A 229 -10.60 -5.42 0.52
N HIS A 230 -11.19 -5.73 -0.63
CA HIS A 230 -12.38 -6.56 -0.72
C HIS A 230 -12.24 -7.57 -1.87
N GLY A 231 -12.42 -8.86 -1.58
CA GLY A 231 -12.29 -9.93 -2.58
C GLY A 231 -10.97 -9.89 -3.35
N ASN A 232 -9.84 -9.75 -2.64
CA ASN A 232 -8.49 -9.65 -3.20
C ASN A 232 -8.21 -8.40 -4.03
N ARG A 233 -9.11 -7.41 -4.00
CA ARG A 233 -8.97 -6.17 -4.79
C ARG A 233 -9.00 -4.96 -3.89
N LEU A 234 -8.12 -4.01 -4.18
CA LEU A 234 -8.11 -2.72 -3.51
C LEU A 234 -9.35 -1.92 -3.93
N PHE A 235 -10.13 -1.47 -2.96
CA PHE A 235 -11.25 -0.58 -3.18
C PHE A 235 -10.76 0.87 -3.26
N ARG A 236 -10.68 1.41 -4.48
CA ARG A 236 -10.16 2.77 -4.78
C ARG A 236 -11.24 3.87 -4.85
N GLY A 237 -12.46 3.61 -4.40
CA GLY A 237 -13.55 4.58 -4.47
C GLY A 237 -14.03 4.90 -5.91
N ALA A 238 -15.00 5.80 -6.02
CA ALA A 238 -15.57 6.18 -7.32
C ALA A 238 -14.52 6.91 -8.17
N GLY A 239 -14.36 6.46 -9.42
CA GLY A 239 -13.38 7.05 -10.35
C GLY A 239 -11.92 6.83 -9.96
N GLY A 240 -11.63 6.01 -8.94
CA GLY A 240 -10.27 5.80 -8.41
C GLY A 240 -9.84 6.86 -7.39
N LEU A 241 -10.78 7.62 -6.81
CA LEU A 241 -10.50 8.63 -5.79
C LEU A 241 -10.26 8.00 -4.42
N SER A 242 -9.05 8.20 -3.88
CA SER A 242 -8.65 7.66 -2.58
C SER A 242 -9.42 8.24 -1.39
N HIS A 243 -9.46 7.45 -0.32
CA HIS A 243 -10.10 7.84 0.94
C HIS A 243 -9.13 8.64 1.80
N ASN A 244 -9.56 9.80 2.30
CA ASN A 244 -8.82 10.53 3.33
C ASN A 244 -9.53 10.35 4.68
N LEU A 245 -9.03 9.43 5.51
CA LEU A 245 -9.64 9.11 6.80
C LEU A 245 -9.64 10.31 7.74
N GLY A 246 -8.66 11.20 7.60
CA GLY A 246 -8.58 12.43 8.38
C GLY A 246 -9.81 13.33 8.22
N ASP A 247 -10.49 13.27 7.07
CA ASP A 247 -11.69 14.05 6.82
C ASP A 247 -12.96 13.44 7.41
N LEU A 248 -12.90 12.24 8.00
CA LEU A 248 -14.05 11.60 8.62
C LEU A 248 -14.63 12.49 9.72
N VAL A 249 -15.94 12.77 9.65
CA VAL A 249 -16.65 13.58 10.64
C VAL A 249 -16.93 12.74 11.88
N LEU A 250 -16.44 13.18 13.03
CA LEU A 250 -16.71 12.56 14.33
C LEU A 250 -17.92 13.19 15.03
N GLY A 251 -18.24 14.44 14.71
CA GLY A 251 -19.39 15.13 15.28
C GLY A 251 -19.36 16.63 15.03
N MET A 252 -20.15 17.36 15.83
CA MET A 252 -20.24 18.81 15.81
C MET A 252 -19.89 19.36 17.19
N GLY A 253 -18.88 20.22 17.24
CA GLY A 253 -18.48 20.94 18.43
C GLY A 253 -18.93 22.40 18.41
N PRO A 254 -18.64 23.18 19.45
CA PRO A 254 -19.02 24.60 19.54
C PRO A 254 -18.49 25.44 18.37
N ASN A 255 -17.35 25.04 17.80
CA ASN A 255 -16.66 25.76 16.72
C ASN A 255 -16.90 25.12 15.34
N GLY A 256 -17.89 24.23 15.20
CA GLY A 256 -18.26 23.60 13.94
C GLY A 256 -17.93 22.11 13.86
N VAL A 257 -17.74 21.60 12.64
CA VAL A 257 -17.52 20.19 12.37
C VAL A 257 -16.19 19.72 12.97
N VAL A 258 -16.24 18.64 13.73
CA VAL A 258 -15.05 17.96 14.26
C VAL A 258 -14.74 16.78 13.36
N ARG A 259 -13.58 16.82 12.70
CA ARG A 259 -13.07 15.71 11.90
C ARG A 259 -12.00 14.93 12.66
N LEU A 260 -11.73 13.71 12.24
CA LEU A 260 -10.71 12.86 12.87
C LEU A 260 -9.33 13.55 12.88
N PHE A 261 -8.96 14.22 11.80
CA PHE A 261 -7.71 14.95 11.72
C PHE A 261 -7.56 16.03 12.81
N ASN A 262 -8.67 16.63 13.26
CA ASN A 262 -8.64 17.64 14.33
C ASN A 262 -8.29 17.05 15.71
N GLN A 263 -8.35 15.72 15.87
CA GLN A 263 -8.06 15.03 17.13
C GLN A 263 -6.83 14.13 17.04
N ALA A 264 -6.65 13.43 15.92
CA ALA A 264 -5.63 12.40 15.74
C ALA A 264 -4.59 12.73 14.65
N GLY A 265 -4.73 13.86 13.95
CA GLY A 265 -3.70 14.32 13.02
C GLY A 265 -2.44 14.75 13.77
N GLU A 266 -1.27 14.64 13.11
CA GLU A 266 0.02 14.97 13.73
C GLU A 266 0.02 16.38 14.37
N SER A 267 -0.47 17.39 13.65
CA SER A 267 -0.55 18.76 14.17
C SER A 267 -1.46 18.91 15.40
N ALA A 268 -2.50 18.08 15.51
CA ALA A 268 -3.42 18.11 16.65
C ALA A 268 -2.80 17.47 17.89
N ILE A 269 -2.01 16.42 17.70
CA ILE A 269 -1.30 15.72 18.77
C ILE A 269 -0.13 16.55 19.28
N LEU A 270 0.69 17.07 18.36
CA LEU A 270 1.91 17.80 18.69
C LEU A 270 1.63 19.22 19.17
N GLY A 271 0.50 19.82 18.80
CA GLY A 271 -0.03 21.04 19.41
C GLY A 271 0.98 22.20 19.45
N GLU A 272 1.12 22.82 20.63
CA GLU A 272 2.02 23.96 20.87
C GLU A 272 3.51 23.56 20.84
N HIS A 273 3.85 22.29 21.12
CA HIS A 273 5.23 21.82 21.11
C HIS A 273 5.88 21.96 19.74
N GLN A 274 5.10 22.08 18.66
CA GLN A 274 5.60 22.37 17.31
C GLN A 274 6.41 23.67 17.23
N THR A 275 6.27 24.58 18.19
CA THR A 275 6.99 25.87 18.25
C THR A 275 8.25 25.84 19.10
N ASP A 276 8.50 24.77 19.88
CA ASP A 276 9.76 24.58 20.60
C ASP A 276 10.86 24.23 19.58
N GLY A 277 11.97 24.98 19.58
CA GLY A 277 13.03 24.83 18.58
C GLY A 277 13.60 23.42 18.45
N ARG A 278 13.69 22.63 19.53
CA ARG A 278 14.17 21.23 19.44
C ARG A 278 13.11 20.31 18.85
N PHE A 279 11.86 20.53 19.23
CA PHE A 279 10.72 19.72 18.81
C PHE A 279 10.34 20.02 17.34
N ALA A 280 10.37 21.29 16.94
CA ALA A 280 10.20 21.76 15.58
C ALA A 280 11.22 21.11 14.64
N GLU A 281 12.48 21.02 15.06
CA GLU A 281 13.50 20.33 14.27
C GLU A 281 13.23 18.82 14.19
N ALA A 282 12.79 18.19 15.27
CA ALA A 282 12.40 16.78 15.24
C ALA A 282 11.25 16.52 14.27
N ILE A 283 10.20 17.36 14.27
CA ILE A 283 9.09 17.28 13.31
C ILE A 283 9.61 17.42 11.88
N ARG A 284 10.44 18.42 11.63
CA ARG A 284 11.01 18.69 10.31
C ARG A 284 11.82 17.52 9.76
N LEU A 285 12.43 16.73 10.65
CA LEU A 285 13.17 15.52 10.32
C LEU A 285 12.31 14.24 10.30
N GLY A 286 10.98 14.35 10.40
CA GLY A 286 10.06 13.21 10.44
C GLY A 286 10.15 12.39 11.73
N ARG A 287 10.63 12.98 12.83
CA ARG A 287 10.82 12.35 14.15
C ARG A 287 9.91 12.93 15.23
N GLY A 288 8.88 13.69 14.84
CA GLY A 288 7.96 14.37 15.76
C GLY A 288 7.33 13.42 16.77
N MET A 289 6.70 12.34 16.30
CA MET A 289 6.05 11.34 17.18
C MET A 289 7.04 10.58 18.07
N THR A 290 8.22 10.23 17.55
CA THR A 290 9.28 9.60 18.36
C THR A 290 9.76 10.53 19.47
N HIS A 291 9.88 11.83 19.18
CA HIS A 291 10.25 12.82 20.19
C HIS A 291 9.10 13.05 21.20
N ALA A 292 7.85 13.05 20.74
CA ALA A 292 6.68 13.12 21.62
C ALA A 292 6.65 11.94 22.60
N GLN A 293 6.99 10.72 22.16
CA GLN A 293 7.11 9.56 23.04
C GLN A 293 8.10 9.79 24.19
N ALA A 294 9.23 10.44 23.94
CA ALA A 294 10.23 10.72 24.97
C ALA A 294 9.68 11.67 26.04
N LEU A 295 8.88 12.66 25.65
CA LEU A 295 8.23 13.59 26.58
C LEU A 295 7.06 12.94 27.34
N ILE A 296 6.29 12.06 26.69
CA ILE A 296 5.26 11.24 27.35
C ILE A 296 5.89 10.38 28.45
N LYS A 297 7.06 9.76 28.19
CA LYS A 297 7.81 9.00 29.21
C LYS A 297 8.39 9.86 30.33
N ALA A 298 8.46 11.17 30.12
CA ALA A 298 8.87 12.16 31.12
C ALA A 298 7.65 12.86 31.77
N ASP A 299 6.47 12.23 31.69
CA ASP A 299 5.22 12.69 32.30
C ASP A 299 4.74 14.07 31.80
N ASP A 300 4.92 14.37 30.51
CA ASP A 300 4.30 15.54 29.88
C ASP A 300 2.77 15.34 29.77
N ASP A 301 2.03 15.87 30.75
CA ASP A 301 0.56 15.77 30.85
C ASP A 301 -0.17 16.23 29.58
N ARG A 302 0.38 17.23 28.86
CA ARG A 302 -0.28 17.76 27.67
C ARG A 302 -0.20 16.76 26.52
N LEU A 303 0.97 16.17 26.29
CA LEU A 303 1.16 15.15 25.25
C LEU A 303 0.47 13.83 25.63
N ILE A 304 0.48 13.45 26.91
CA ILE A 304 -0.30 12.30 27.40
C ILE A 304 -1.78 12.52 27.09
N GLY A 305 -2.33 13.68 27.45
CA GLY A 305 -3.73 14.01 27.18
C GLY A 305 -4.05 14.06 25.68
N ALA A 306 -3.12 14.55 24.84
CA ALA A 306 -3.29 14.57 23.39
C ALA A 306 -3.27 13.15 22.79
N ALA A 307 -2.34 12.30 23.24
CA ALA A 307 -2.26 10.90 22.83
C ALA A 307 -3.53 10.12 23.21
N ILE A 308 -4.05 10.33 24.42
CA ILE A 308 -5.31 9.71 24.87
C ILE A 308 -6.47 10.13 23.96
N ARG A 309 -6.67 11.43 23.72
CA ARG A 309 -7.74 11.95 22.84
C ARG A 309 -7.63 11.42 21.41
N ALA A 310 -6.42 11.38 20.87
CA ALA A 310 -6.17 10.83 19.54
C ALA A 310 -6.53 9.34 19.49
N GLY A 311 -6.12 8.56 20.50
CA GLY A 311 -6.46 7.14 20.60
C GLY A 311 -7.97 6.92 20.69
N GLU A 312 -8.68 7.67 21.54
CA GLU A 312 -10.14 7.59 21.64
C GLU A 312 -10.83 7.85 20.30
N ALA A 313 -10.43 8.93 19.61
CA ALA A 313 -10.99 9.30 18.31
C ALA A 313 -10.75 8.23 17.23
N VAL A 314 -9.55 7.64 17.21
CA VAL A 314 -9.22 6.54 16.30
C VAL A 314 -9.99 5.27 16.68
N GLY A 315 -10.13 4.95 17.97
CA GLY A 315 -10.88 3.78 18.44
C GLY A 315 -12.37 3.84 18.04
N LEU A 316 -13.00 5.01 18.20
CA LEU A 316 -14.36 5.28 17.71
C LEU A 316 -14.46 5.13 16.19
N THR A 317 -13.47 5.64 15.47
CA THR A 317 -13.41 5.52 14.00
C THR A 317 -13.33 4.06 13.56
N ILE A 318 -12.49 3.26 14.21
CA ILE A 318 -12.36 1.83 13.93
C ILE A 318 -13.69 1.11 14.18
N ALA A 319 -14.39 1.40 15.28
CA ALA A 319 -15.69 0.80 15.57
C ALA A 319 -16.72 1.10 14.45
N ASN A 320 -16.73 2.34 13.92
CA ASN A 320 -17.57 2.71 12.78
C ASN A 320 -17.17 1.95 11.50
N ILE A 321 -15.89 1.84 11.21
CA ILE A 321 -15.39 1.09 10.05
C ILE A 321 -15.78 -0.39 10.15
N VAL A 322 -15.58 -1.02 11.32
CA VAL A 322 -16.01 -2.41 11.55
C VAL A 322 -17.52 -2.54 11.40
N THR A 323 -18.30 -1.54 11.83
CA THR A 323 -19.76 -1.52 11.65
C THR A 323 -20.17 -1.49 10.18
N LEU A 324 -19.41 -0.80 9.33
CA LEU A 324 -19.71 -0.66 7.90
C LEU A 324 -19.23 -1.84 7.05
N PHE A 325 -18.03 -2.35 7.35
CA PHE A 325 -17.33 -3.30 6.47
C PHE A 325 -17.16 -4.70 7.06
N ALA A 326 -17.31 -4.87 8.39
CA ALA A 326 -17.12 -6.12 9.10
C ALA A 326 -15.85 -6.91 8.66
N PRO A 327 -14.67 -6.27 8.53
CA PRO A 327 -13.49 -6.94 8.00
C PRO A 327 -12.94 -7.94 9.04
N PRO A 328 -12.34 -9.07 8.63
CA PRO A 328 -11.72 -10.00 9.57
C PRO A 328 -10.51 -9.40 10.31
N ARG A 329 -9.86 -8.41 9.70
CA ARG A 329 -8.68 -7.74 10.27
C ARG A 329 -8.68 -6.24 9.95
N VAL A 330 -8.32 -5.43 10.95
CA VAL A 330 -7.99 -4.01 10.80
C VAL A 330 -6.51 -3.85 11.18
N ILE A 331 -5.68 -3.48 10.21
CA ILE A 331 -4.26 -3.24 10.41
C ILE A 331 -4.04 -1.75 10.62
N LEU A 332 -3.33 -1.38 11.68
CA LEU A 332 -2.89 -0.02 11.94
C LEU A 332 -1.39 0.09 11.72
N VAL A 333 -0.97 1.12 10.99
CA VAL A 333 0.42 1.43 10.70
C VAL A 333 0.68 2.92 10.89
N GLY A 334 1.94 3.32 10.97
CA GLY A 334 2.36 4.72 10.93
C GLY A 334 2.95 5.24 12.24
N SER A 335 3.60 6.40 12.15
CA SER A 335 4.41 6.98 13.22
C SER A 335 3.64 7.30 14.51
N SER A 336 2.32 7.52 14.45
CA SER A 336 1.51 7.78 15.64
C SER A 336 1.50 6.60 16.63
N LEU A 337 1.76 5.37 16.17
CA LEU A 337 1.88 4.20 17.05
C LEU A 337 3.05 4.32 18.05
N ALA A 338 4.04 5.17 17.74
CA ALA A 338 5.16 5.46 18.64
C ALA A 338 4.71 6.14 19.95
N LEU A 339 3.51 6.73 20.01
CA LEU A 339 2.98 7.35 21.24
C LEU A 339 2.78 6.35 22.39
N GLY A 340 2.76 5.04 22.09
CA GLY A 340 2.79 3.98 23.09
C GLY A 340 1.46 3.82 23.85
N GLU A 341 1.56 3.39 25.11
CA GLU A 341 0.39 2.94 25.90
C GLU A 341 -0.73 3.98 26.06
N PRO A 342 -0.46 5.29 26.28
CA PRO A 342 -1.56 6.27 26.39
C PRO A 342 -2.45 6.32 25.15
N PHE A 343 -1.87 6.19 23.96
CA PHE A 343 -2.60 6.15 22.70
C PHE A 343 -3.23 4.77 22.45
N LEU A 344 -2.47 3.69 22.63
CA LEU A 344 -2.91 2.34 22.28
C LEU A 344 -4.02 1.83 23.21
N ASN A 345 -3.95 2.15 24.51
CA ASN A 345 -4.96 1.71 25.48
C ASN A 345 -6.26 2.49 25.27
N SER A 346 -6.21 3.82 25.14
CA SER A 346 -7.42 4.62 24.93
C SER A 346 -8.12 4.26 23.61
N LEU A 347 -7.35 3.93 22.56
CA LEU A 347 -7.87 3.40 21.30
C LEU A 347 -8.62 2.08 21.49
N ARG A 348 -8.00 1.12 22.18
CA ARG A 348 -8.62 -0.19 22.43
C ARG A 348 -9.87 -0.06 23.30
N ASP A 349 -9.82 0.77 24.32
CA ASP A 349 -10.95 1.01 25.23
C ASP A 349 -12.11 1.68 24.50
N ALA A 350 -11.84 2.71 23.70
CA ALA A 350 -12.87 3.39 22.91
C ALA A 350 -13.47 2.46 21.84
N TYR A 351 -12.65 1.65 21.16
CA TYR A 351 -13.14 0.62 20.23
C TYR A 351 -14.04 -0.41 20.93
N ALA A 352 -13.59 -0.96 22.06
CA ALA A 352 -14.32 -1.98 22.80
C ALA A 352 -15.65 -1.45 23.38
N LEU A 353 -15.69 -0.17 23.74
CA LEU A 353 -16.89 0.51 24.20
C LEU A 353 -17.89 0.76 23.07
N ALA A 354 -17.41 1.18 21.90
CA ALA A 354 -18.27 1.64 20.80
C ALA A 354 -18.72 0.53 19.85
N ILE A 355 -18.02 -0.61 19.79
CA ILE A 355 -18.36 -1.69 18.86
C ILE A 355 -19.74 -2.30 19.20
N PRO A 356 -20.66 -2.45 18.21
CA PRO A 356 -21.95 -3.08 18.44
C PRO A 356 -21.80 -4.50 19.00
N PRO A 357 -22.64 -4.94 19.96
CA PRO A 357 -22.56 -6.29 20.52
C PRO A 357 -22.59 -7.41 19.47
N SER A 358 -23.34 -7.23 18.37
CA SER A 358 -23.46 -8.20 17.27
C SER A 358 -22.20 -8.33 16.42
N LEU A 359 -21.25 -7.41 16.53
CA LEU A 359 -19.99 -7.39 15.76
C LEU A 359 -18.75 -7.61 16.64
N LYS A 360 -18.93 -7.87 17.93
CA LYS A 360 -17.81 -8.20 18.82
C LYS A 360 -17.09 -9.45 18.34
N GLY A 361 -15.77 -9.36 18.21
CA GLY A 361 -14.91 -10.47 17.78
C GLY A 361 -14.87 -10.71 16.27
N VAL A 362 -15.57 -9.91 15.46
CA VAL A 362 -15.51 -10.01 13.99
C VAL A 362 -14.14 -9.60 13.47
N SER A 363 -13.56 -8.54 14.04
CA SER A 363 -12.30 -7.96 13.57
C SER A 363 -11.17 -8.12 14.59
N GLU A 364 -10.04 -8.64 14.12
CA GLU A 364 -8.75 -8.58 14.82
C GLU A 364 -8.09 -7.20 14.58
N LEU A 365 -7.69 -6.50 15.64
CA LEU A 365 -6.88 -5.28 15.52
C LEU A 365 -5.38 -5.64 15.57
N VAL A 366 -4.67 -5.35 14.49
CA VAL A 366 -3.22 -5.61 14.37
C VAL A 366 -2.48 -4.29 14.25
N PHE A 367 -1.46 -4.09 15.08
CA PHE A 367 -0.59 -2.92 15.05
C PHE A 367 0.76 -3.35 14.47
N ASP A 368 1.23 -2.68 13.42
CA ASP A 368 2.46 -3.05 12.72
C ASP A 368 3.37 -1.83 12.53
N ASP A 369 4.65 -2.00 12.87
CA ASP A 369 5.70 -1.00 12.68
C ASP A 369 6.35 -1.19 11.31
N SER A 370 5.61 -0.81 10.27
CA SER A 370 6.05 -0.97 8.88
C SER A 370 7.18 0.00 8.54
N SER A 371 8.38 -0.54 8.27
CA SER A 371 9.54 0.23 7.81
C SER A 371 9.25 1.00 6.52
N ASP A 372 9.93 2.12 6.26
CA ASP A 372 9.69 2.90 5.04
C ASP A 372 9.93 2.13 3.74
N ASP A 373 10.92 1.23 3.74
CA ASP A 373 11.19 0.36 2.59
C ASP A 373 9.95 -0.49 2.25
N PHE A 374 9.19 -0.91 3.27
CA PHE A 374 7.96 -1.70 3.10
C PHE A 374 6.82 -0.86 2.50
N TRP A 375 6.74 0.44 2.80
CA TRP A 375 5.80 1.35 2.13
C TRP A 375 6.14 1.52 0.65
N ALA A 376 7.41 1.71 0.32
CA ALA A 376 7.87 1.78 -1.06
C ALA A 376 7.64 0.45 -1.79
N GLN A 377 7.84 -0.69 -1.12
CA GLN A 377 7.50 -2.01 -1.65
C GLN A 377 5.99 -2.18 -1.88
N GLY A 378 5.15 -1.57 -1.04
CA GLY A 378 3.70 -1.49 -1.27
C GLY A 378 3.35 -0.73 -2.54
N ALA A 379 4.06 0.36 -2.84
CA ALA A 379 3.90 1.07 -4.12
C ALA A 379 4.37 0.20 -5.30
N ALA A 380 5.47 -0.54 -5.16
CA ALA A 380 5.89 -1.52 -6.16
C ALA A 380 4.82 -2.61 -6.38
N ALA A 381 4.12 -3.06 -5.33
CA ALA A 381 2.99 -3.98 -5.46
C ALA A 381 1.82 -3.39 -6.26
N VAL A 382 1.55 -2.08 -6.17
CA VAL A 382 0.56 -1.41 -7.03
C VAL A 382 1.00 -1.50 -8.50
N ALA A 383 2.26 -1.17 -8.79
CA ALA A 383 2.81 -1.25 -10.15
C ALA A 383 2.73 -2.68 -10.71
N LEU A 384 3.11 -3.68 -9.92
CA LEU A 384 2.99 -5.09 -10.30
C LEU A 384 1.54 -5.51 -10.51
N TYR A 385 0.62 -5.08 -9.65
CA TYR A 385 -0.81 -5.41 -9.77
C TYR A 385 -1.40 -4.88 -11.08
N GLU A 386 -1.09 -3.64 -11.48
CA GLU A 386 -1.53 -3.08 -12.77
C GLU A 386 -0.93 -3.84 -13.95
N LEU A 387 0.34 -4.23 -13.86
CA LEU A 387 0.98 -5.09 -14.85
C LEU A 387 0.28 -6.46 -14.95
N TYR A 388 -0.17 -7.04 -13.82
CA TYR A 388 -0.87 -8.32 -13.82
C TYR A 388 -2.27 -8.22 -14.44
N GLU A 389 -2.95 -7.08 -14.30
CA GLU A 389 -4.25 -6.81 -14.93
C GLU A 389 -4.11 -6.50 -16.44
N SER A 390 -2.95 -6.03 -16.90
CA SER A 390 -2.73 -5.60 -18.28
C SER A 390 -2.68 -6.79 -19.28
N PRO A 391 -3.18 -6.64 -20.51
CA PRO A 391 -2.97 -7.63 -21.56
C PRO A 391 -1.49 -7.63 -21.95
N TRP A 392 -0.78 -8.71 -21.67
CA TRP A 392 0.61 -8.87 -22.12
C TRP A 392 0.61 -9.29 -23.58
N SER A 393 1.31 -8.52 -24.41
CA SER A 393 1.78 -8.98 -25.72
C SER A 393 3.27 -9.25 -25.61
N THR A 394 3.87 -10.00 -26.54
CA THR A 394 5.32 -10.26 -26.63
C THR A 394 6.22 -9.00 -26.66
N THR A 395 5.63 -7.80 -26.57
CA THR A 395 6.28 -6.48 -26.51
C THR A 395 5.94 -5.68 -25.23
N GLY A 396 5.43 -6.32 -24.17
CA GLY A 396 5.04 -5.66 -22.91
C GLY A 396 3.51 -5.46 -22.75
N PRO A 397 3.06 -4.81 -21.66
CA PRO A 397 1.64 -4.51 -21.45
C PRO A 397 1.11 -3.67 -22.61
N ALA A 398 -0.03 -4.08 -23.18
CA ALA A 398 -0.73 -3.31 -24.20
C ALA A 398 -1.21 -1.99 -23.58
N LEU A 399 -0.62 -0.87 -24.03
CA LEU A 399 -0.96 0.50 -23.64
C LEU A 399 -2.41 0.88 -23.96
#